data_AF-A0A355DJI3-F1
#
_entry.id   AF-A0A355DJI3-F1
#
_cell.length_a   1.000
_cell.length_b   1.000
_cell.length_c   1.000
_cell.angle_alpha   90.00
_cell.angle_beta   90.00
_cell.angle_gamma   90.00
#
_symmetry.space_group_name_H-M   'P 1'
#
loop_
_entity.id
_entity.type
_entity.pdbx_description
1 polymer ?
#
loop_
_entity_poly.entity_id
_entity_poly.type
_entity_poly.pdbx_seq_one_letter_code
_entity_poly.pdbx_strand_id
1 'polypeptide(L)'
;MKKKYEYNWVSTLILITQFDARTRIGKLIKSATTVKEFNLTPSWKTNELTTKIQQQSQALGVNLPPSVAAYIANAIGSNSARTIKELEKLATCRGNETLTFGEIKQLIPNLNSSTLELANAIKNRNALQISQLTQQLLSLGEHPLKITATLLTIFRTWLKLKAALNAGKRKRPY
;
A
#
# COMPACT_ATOMS: atom_id res chain seq x y z
N MET A 1 -22.02 -49.34 -26.49
CA MET A 1 -20.80 -48.65 -26.01
C MET A 1 -21.06 -47.14 -25.99
N LYS A 2 -21.17 -46.51 -24.81
CA LYS A 2 -21.20 -45.04 -24.67
C LYS A 2 -19.95 -44.62 -23.90
N LYS A 3 -19.01 -43.94 -24.57
CA LYS A 3 -17.83 -43.33 -23.94
C LYS A 3 -18.33 -42.23 -23.00
N LYS A 4 -18.00 -42.36 -21.71
CA LYS A 4 -18.26 -41.37 -20.68
C LYS A 4 -17.18 -40.31 -20.80
N TYR A 5 -17.52 -39.14 -21.33
CA TYR A 5 -16.60 -38.00 -21.42
C TYR A 5 -16.45 -37.42 -20.01
N GLU A 6 -15.29 -37.60 -19.38
CA GLU A 6 -14.92 -36.90 -18.16
C GLU A 6 -14.55 -35.46 -18.51
N TYR A 7 -15.52 -34.56 -18.37
CA TYR A 7 -15.26 -33.12 -18.41
C TYR A 7 -14.68 -32.69 -17.07
N ASN A 8 -13.39 -32.38 -17.04
CA ASN A 8 -12.69 -31.90 -15.86
C ASN A 8 -12.81 -30.36 -15.79
N TRP A 9 -13.94 -29.85 -15.30
CA TRP A 9 -14.15 -28.41 -15.13
C TRP A 9 -13.30 -27.90 -13.95
N VAL A 10 -12.19 -27.23 -14.25
CA VAL A 10 -11.44 -26.48 -13.24
C VAL A 10 -12.30 -25.30 -12.79
N SER A 11 -12.91 -25.43 -11.62
CA SER A 11 -13.74 -24.37 -11.03
C SER A 11 -12.89 -23.46 -10.14
N THR A 12 -12.91 -22.15 -10.40
CA THR A 12 -12.21 -21.16 -9.58
C THR A 12 -13.21 -20.41 -8.70
N LEU A 13 -13.00 -20.43 -7.39
CA LEU A 13 -13.79 -19.67 -6.42
C LEU A 13 -13.04 -18.39 -6.03
N ILE A 14 -13.68 -17.23 -6.17
CA ILE A 14 -13.14 -15.94 -5.73
C ILE A 14 -13.93 -15.48 -4.50
N LEU A 15 -13.23 -15.31 -3.38
CA LEU A 15 -13.79 -14.78 -2.14
C LEU A 15 -13.36 -13.32 -1.98
N ILE A 16 -14.35 -12.44 -1.78
CA ILE A 16 -14.12 -11.00 -1.55
C ILE A 16 -13.90 -10.70 -0.05
N THR A 17 -14.18 -11.68 0.81
CA THR A 17 -14.02 -11.61 2.26
C THR A 17 -12.83 -12.45 2.74
N GLN A 18 -12.42 -12.25 4.00
CA GLN A 18 -11.39 -13.09 4.61
C GLN A 18 -11.81 -14.56 4.63
N PHE A 19 -10.86 -15.43 4.30
CA PHE A 19 -11.04 -16.87 4.31
C PHE A 19 -10.66 -17.44 5.69
N ASP A 20 -11.63 -18.01 6.42
CA ASP A 20 -11.36 -18.68 7.70
C ASP A 20 -11.18 -20.19 7.50
N ALA A 21 -9.92 -20.61 7.40
CA ALA A 21 -9.53 -22.02 7.25
C ALA A 21 -9.84 -22.90 8.47
N ARG A 22 -10.27 -22.33 9.62
CA ARG A 22 -10.63 -23.10 10.83
C ARG A 22 -12.05 -23.66 10.76
N THR A 23 -12.91 -23.05 9.96
CA THR A 23 -14.30 -23.48 9.78
C THR A 23 -14.38 -24.81 9.03
N ARG A 24 -15.51 -25.52 9.16
CA ARG A 24 -15.74 -26.79 8.45
C ARG A 24 -15.63 -26.61 6.93
N ILE A 25 -16.22 -25.52 6.40
CA ILE A 25 -16.17 -25.18 4.98
C ILE A 25 -14.74 -24.79 4.56
N GLY A 26 -14.05 -23.98 5.37
CA GLY A 26 -12.67 -23.58 5.10
C GLY A 26 -11.70 -24.76 5.02
N LYS A 27 -11.85 -25.76 5.90
CA LYS A 27 -11.06 -27.00 5.84
C LYS A 27 -11.31 -27.80 4.56
N LEU A 28 -12.58 -27.94 4.15
CA LEU A 28 -12.96 -28.66 2.92
C LEU A 28 -12.38 -27.99 1.67
N ILE A 29 -12.48 -26.66 1.58
CA ILE A 29 -11.91 -25.89 0.47
C ILE A 29 -10.38 -26.06 0.44
N LYS A 30 -9.71 -25.91 1.57
CA LYS A 30 -8.24 -26.04 1.65
C LYS A 30 -7.74 -27.45 1.28
N SER A 31 -8.50 -28.50 1.57
CA SER A 31 -8.14 -29.88 1.17
C SER A 31 -8.38 -30.17 -0.31
N ALA A 32 -9.29 -29.45 -0.96
CA ALA A 32 -9.72 -29.73 -2.33
C ALA A 32 -9.13 -28.79 -3.38
N THR A 33 -8.51 -27.66 -2.98
CA THR A 33 -7.95 -26.68 -3.92
C THR A 33 -6.67 -26.02 -3.39
N THR A 34 -5.89 -25.46 -4.31
CA THR A 34 -4.86 -24.49 -3.99
C THR A 34 -5.51 -23.16 -3.59
N VAL A 35 -5.17 -22.65 -2.40
CA VAL A 35 -5.67 -21.37 -1.89
C VAL A 35 -4.58 -20.31 -2.05
N LYS A 36 -4.92 -19.17 -2.68
CA LYS A 36 -4.02 -18.01 -2.81
C LYS A 36 -4.68 -16.79 -2.19
N GLU A 37 -4.03 -16.21 -1.19
CA GLU A 37 -4.52 -15.04 -0.48
C GLU A 37 -3.86 -13.75 -0.98
N PHE A 38 -4.67 -12.70 -1.12
CA PHE A 38 -4.23 -11.38 -1.58
C PHE A 38 -4.38 -10.35 -0.46
N ASN A 39 -3.69 -10.60 0.66
CA ASN A 39 -3.69 -9.69 1.79
C ASN A 39 -2.89 -8.42 1.48
N LEU A 40 -3.41 -7.27 1.91
CA LEU A 40 -2.70 -6.00 1.83
C LEU A 40 -1.45 -6.08 2.72
N THR A 41 -0.27 -5.85 2.15
CA THR A 41 0.95 -5.74 2.96
C THR A 41 0.88 -4.41 3.73
N PRO A 42 0.92 -4.42 5.07
CA PRO A 42 0.82 -3.20 5.85
C PRO A 42 2.05 -2.28 5.67
N SER A 43 1.84 -0.98 5.81
CA SER A 43 2.84 0.05 5.43
C SER A 43 4.12 0.01 6.25
N TRP A 44 4.10 -0.58 7.45
CA TRP A 44 5.27 -0.71 8.32
C TRP A 44 6.19 -1.89 7.94
N LYS A 45 5.73 -2.80 7.07
CA LYS A 45 6.55 -3.91 6.55
C LYS A 45 7.31 -3.48 5.30
N THR A 46 8.18 -2.48 5.44
CA THR A 46 8.89 -1.85 4.32
C THR A 46 9.75 -2.84 3.53
N ASN A 47 10.34 -3.85 4.19
CA ASN A 47 11.13 -4.88 3.51
C ASN A 47 10.25 -5.73 2.57
N GLU A 48 9.09 -6.18 3.03
CA GLU A 48 8.15 -6.95 2.19
C GLU A 48 7.62 -6.12 1.02
N LEU A 49 7.34 -4.82 1.25
CA LEU A 49 6.94 -3.89 0.19
C LEU A 49 8.06 -3.70 -0.84
N THR A 50 9.30 -3.51 -0.38
CA THR A 50 10.48 -3.36 -1.24
C THR A 50 10.66 -4.58 -2.14
N THR A 51 10.63 -5.79 -1.57
CA THR A 51 10.75 -7.04 -2.34
C THR A 51 9.64 -7.17 -3.37
N LYS A 52 8.38 -6.87 -2.98
CA LYS A 52 7.25 -6.91 -3.92
C LYS A 52 7.42 -5.91 -5.07
N ILE A 53 7.85 -4.70 -4.77
CA ILE A 53 8.11 -3.66 -5.79
C ILE A 53 9.18 -4.11 -6.77
N GLN A 54 10.28 -4.70 -6.30
CA GLN A 54 11.32 -5.23 -7.19
C GLN A 54 10.81 -6.36 -8.09
N GLN A 55 10.04 -7.30 -7.53
CA GLN A 55 9.45 -8.38 -8.32
C GLN A 55 8.49 -7.85 -9.38
N GLN A 56 7.63 -6.89 -9.00
CA GLN A 56 6.69 -6.24 -9.92
C GLN A 56 7.39 -5.42 -11.00
N SER A 57 8.47 -4.71 -10.65
CA SER A 57 9.23 -3.92 -11.61
C SER A 57 9.92 -4.82 -12.63
N GLN A 58 10.51 -5.94 -12.18
CA GLN A 58 11.13 -6.94 -13.06
C GLN A 58 10.11 -7.53 -14.05
N ALA A 59 8.89 -7.83 -13.60
CA ALA A 59 7.82 -8.30 -14.48
C ALA A 59 7.41 -7.27 -15.55
N LEU A 60 7.62 -5.98 -15.29
CA LEU A 60 7.42 -4.87 -16.23
C LEU A 60 8.71 -4.53 -17.02
N GLY A 61 9.75 -5.37 -16.92
CA GLY A 61 11.03 -5.17 -17.58
C GLY A 61 11.92 -4.08 -16.98
N VAL A 62 11.56 -3.51 -15.82
CA VAL A 62 12.31 -2.45 -15.12
C VAL A 62 13.13 -3.04 -13.98
N ASN A 63 14.45 -2.95 -14.08
CA ASN A 63 15.34 -3.39 -13.00
C ASN A 63 15.62 -2.23 -12.03
N LEU A 64 14.96 -2.25 -10.86
CA LEU A 64 15.11 -1.21 -9.85
C LEU A 64 16.16 -1.62 -8.80
N PRO A 65 17.18 -0.77 -8.54
CA PRO A 65 18.07 -0.97 -7.41
C PRO A 65 17.29 -1.04 -6.08
N PRO A 66 17.76 -1.80 -5.07
CA PRO A 66 17.07 -1.94 -3.80
C PRO A 66 16.76 -0.62 -3.09
N SER A 67 17.67 0.36 -3.19
CA SER A 67 17.48 1.71 -2.63
C SER A 67 16.30 2.46 -3.25
N VAL A 68 16.08 2.28 -4.56
CA VAL A 68 14.99 2.90 -5.30
C VAL A 68 13.67 2.23 -4.94
N ALA A 69 13.64 0.89 -4.90
CA ALA A 69 12.45 0.16 -4.49
C ALA A 69 12.03 0.50 -3.05
N ALA A 70 12.99 0.68 -2.13
CA ALA A 70 12.74 1.12 -0.77
C ALA A 70 12.20 2.57 -0.71
N TYR A 71 12.70 3.46 -1.56
CA TYR A 71 12.13 4.81 -1.69
C TYR A 71 10.67 4.75 -2.14
N ILE A 72 10.36 3.98 -3.18
CA ILE A 72 8.99 3.81 -3.70
C ILE A 72 8.08 3.20 -2.64
N ALA A 73 8.57 2.21 -1.89
CA ALA A 73 7.84 1.60 -0.77
C ALA A 73 7.44 2.64 0.28
N ASN A 74 8.35 3.55 0.63
CA ASN A 74 8.06 4.64 1.57
C ASN A 74 7.13 5.70 0.97
N ALA A 75 7.31 6.04 -0.32
CA ALA A 75 6.53 7.06 -1.01
C ALA A 75 5.06 6.67 -1.22
N ILE A 76 4.80 5.39 -1.54
CA ILE A 76 3.48 4.87 -1.91
C ILE A 76 2.82 4.04 -0.79
N GLY A 77 3.61 3.40 0.07
CA GLY A 77 3.11 2.57 1.18
C GLY A 77 2.35 1.33 0.70
N SER A 78 1.27 0.98 1.40
CA SER A 78 0.49 -0.24 1.12
C SER A 78 -0.40 -0.20 -0.14
N ASN A 79 -0.32 0.85 -0.96
CA ASN A 79 -1.24 1.06 -2.08
C ASN A 79 -0.75 0.33 -3.34
N SER A 80 -1.05 -0.97 -3.45
CA SER A 80 -0.62 -1.82 -4.57
C SER A 80 -1.09 -1.32 -5.94
N ALA A 81 -2.31 -0.78 -6.02
CA ALA A 81 -2.86 -0.24 -7.26
C ALA A 81 -2.06 0.99 -7.74
N ARG A 82 -1.67 1.87 -6.82
CA ARG A 82 -0.79 2.99 -7.14
C ARG A 82 0.61 2.51 -7.51
N THR A 83 1.17 1.55 -6.78
CA THR A 83 2.49 0.98 -7.08
C THR A 83 2.58 0.51 -8.53
N ILE A 84 1.61 -0.26 -9.01
CA ILE A 84 1.60 -0.76 -10.39
C ILE A 84 1.60 0.41 -11.40
N LYS A 85 0.72 1.40 -11.23
CA LYS A 85 0.65 2.57 -12.12
C LYS A 85 1.95 3.37 -12.16
N GLU A 86 2.60 3.53 -11.01
CA GLU A 86 3.86 4.26 -10.91
C GLU A 86 5.00 3.47 -11.58
N LEU A 87 5.00 2.14 -11.46
CA LEU A 87 5.97 1.27 -12.16
C LEU A 87 5.76 1.25 -13.68
N GLU A 88 4.51 1.21 -14.15
CA GLU A 88 4.16 1.33 -15.58
C GLU A 88 4.61 2.69 -16.15
N LYS A 89 4.45 3.76 -15.36
CA LYS A 89 4.98 5.08 -15.72
C LYS A 89 6.50 5.05 -15.84
N LEU A 90 7.22 4.45 -14.88
CA LEU A 90 8.68 4.31 -14.98
C LEU A 90 9.09 3.50 -16.23
N ALA A 91 8.39 2.41 -16.53
CA ALA A 91 8.65 1.61 -17.72
C ALA A 91 8.48 2.42 -19.01
N THR A 92 7.45 3.27 -19.06
CA THR A 92 7.15 4.13 -20.20
C THR A 92 8.14 5.28 -20.34
N CYS A 93 8.45 5.97 -19.23
CA CYS A 93 9.33 7.15 -19.24
C CYS A 93 10.78 6.82 -19.54
N ARG A 94 11.27 5.62 -19.22
CA ARG A 94 12.68 5.27 -19.46
C ARG A 94 13.02 5.07 -20.94
N GLY A 95 12.06 4.63 -21.75
CA GLY A 95 12.35 4.08 -23.08
C GLY A 95 13.39 2.95 -23.02
N ASN A 96 14.58 3.18 -23.60
CA ASN A 96 15.70 2.24 -23.59
C ASN A 96 16.74 2.51 -22.48
N GLU A 97 16.60 3.60 -21.73
CA GLU A 97 17.62 4.06 -20.78
C GLU A 97 17.29 3.69 -19.33
N THR A 98 18.25 3.89 -18.42
CA THR A 98 18.05 3.73 -16.98
C THR A 98 17.76 5.07 -16.33
N LEU A 99 16.62 5.19 -15.64
CA LEU A 99 16.28 6.38 -14.88
C LEU A 99 17.20 6.55 -13.66
N THR A 100 17.69 7.78 -13.45
CA THR A 100 18.44 8.16 -12.26
C THR A 100 17.52 8.27 -11.04
N PHE A 101 18.09 8.19 -9.84
CA PHE A 101 17.31 8.33 -8.60
C PHE A 101 16.62 9.70 -8.47
N GLY A 102 17.23 10.77 -9.01
CA GLY A 102 16.65 12.10 -9.01
C GLY A 102 15.38 12.18 -9.86
N GLU A 103 15.42 11.62 -11.08
CA GLU A 103 14.26 11.55 -11.98
C GLU A 103 13.13 10.72 -11.36
N ILE A 104 13.46 9.60 -10.71
CA ILE A 104 12.46 8.76 -10.04
C ILE A 104 11.77 9.51 -8.90
N LYS A 105 12.51 10.32 -8.13
CA LYS A 105 11.92 11.18 -7.09
C LYS A 105 10.97 12.24 -7.65
N GLN A 106 11.31 12.81 -8.80
CA GLN A 106 10.44 13.78 -9.47
C GLN A 106 9.18 13.12 -10.02
N LEU A 107 9.32 11.92 -10.59
CA LEU A 107 8.20 11.15 -11.12
C LEU A 107 7.29 10.61 -10.01
N ILE A 108 7.85 10.11 -8.90
CA ILE A 108 7.11 9.48 -7.81
C ILE A 108 7.33 10.27 -6.51
N PRO A 109 6.59 11.36 -6.30
CA PRO A 109 6.71 12.14 -5.08
C PRO A 109 6.22 11.34 -3.86
N ASN A 110 6.89 11.54 -2.71
CA ASN A 110 6.53 10.92 -1.44
C ASN A 110 5.31 11.62 -0.80
N LEU A 111 4.12 11.26 -1.24
CA LEU A 111 2.86 11.86 -0.77
C LEU A 111 2.40 11.30 0.59
N ASN A 112 2.80 10.07 0.91
CA ASN A 112 2.40 9.42 2.16
C ASN A 112 3.01 10.10 3.39
N SER A 113 4.29 10.48 3.33
CA SER A 113 4.91 11.20 4.45
C SER A 113 4.34 12.61 4.57
N SER A 114 4.11 13.30 3.45
CA SER A 114 3.61 14.69 3.43
C SER A 114 2.27 14.88 4.16
N THR A 115 1.33 13.94 4.07
CA THR A 115 0.03 14.08 4.78
C THR A 115 0.16 13.87 6.29
N LEU A 116 1.05 12.97 6.72
CA LEU A 116 1.34 12.76 8.15
C LEU A 116 2.16 13.91 8.73
N GLU A 117 3.11 14.45 7.96
CA GLU A 117 3.84 15.67 8.27
C GLU A 117 2.87 16.84 8.44
N LEU A 118 1.88 17.00 7.55
CA LEU A 118 0.84 18.02 7.67
C LEU A 118 0.02 17.85 8.96
N ALA A 119 -0.41 16.63 9.27
CA ALA A 119 -1.12 16.35 10.52
C ALA A 119 -0.29 16.73 11.76
N ASN A 120 1.02 16.45 11.74
CA ASN A 120 1.93 16.83 12.81
C ASN A 120 2.15 18.34 12.90
N ALA A 121 2.26 19.04 11.77
CA ALA A 121 2.36 20.49 11.72
C ALA A 121 1.11 21.16 12.34
N ILE A 122 -0.08 20.63 12.03
CA ILE A 122 -1.35 21.06 12.65
C ILE A 122 -1.33 20.83 14.16
N LYS A 123 -0.94 19.63 14.60
CA LYS A 123 -0.81 19.29 16.04
C LYS A 123 0.11 20.26 16.78
N ASN A 124 1.21 20.64 16.14
CA ASN A 124 2.23 21.54 16.70
C ASN A 124 1.91 23.03 16.48
N ARG A 125 0.78 23.36 15.84
CA ARG A 125 0.36 24.74 15.51
C ARG A 125 1.41 25.51 14.68
N ASN A 126 2.18 24.83 13.84
CA ASN A 126 3.19 25.46 12.99
C ASN A 126 2.55 26.00 11.69
N ALA A 127 2.04 27.23 11.72
CA ALA A 127 1.31 27.84 10.60
C ALA A 127 2.10 27.87 9.28
N LEU A 128 3.41 28.14 9.34
CA LEU A 128 4.27 28.17 8.16
C LEU A 128 4.36 26.79 7.49
N GLN A 129 4.65 25.75 8.27
CA GLN A 129 4.71 24.37 7.75
C GLN A 129 3.35 23.89 7.24
N ILE A 130 2.25 24.26 7.90
CA ILE A 130 0.90 23.91 7.44
C ILE A 130 0.65 24.50 6.05
N SER A 131 0.96 25.78 5.84
CA SER A 131 0.77 26.44 4.53
C SER A 131 1.63 25.78 3.45
N GLN A 132 2.92 25.55 3.72
CA GLN A 132 3.85 24.96 2.78
C GLN A 132 3.45 23.54 2.37
N LEU A 133 3.16 22.67 3.35
CA LEU A 133 2.78 21.28 3.10
C LEU A 133 1.42 21.19 2.39
N THR A 134 0.48 22.07 2.71
CA THR A 134 -0.82 22.12 2.01
C THR A 134 -0.62 22.51 0.54
N GLN A 135 0.15 23.56 0.27
CA GLN A 135 0.46 23.97 -1.11
C GLN A 135 1.20 22.88 -1.87
N GLN A 136 2.15 22.21 -1.23
CA GLN A 136 2.89 21.10 -1.82
C GLN A 136 1.99 19.92 -2.18
N LEU A 137 1.07 19.52 -1.30
CA LEU A 137 0.13 18.44 -1.60
C LEU A 137 -0.79 18.80 -2.78
N LEU A 138 -1.30 20.03 -2.80
CA LEU A 138 -2.16 20.52 -3.89
C LEU A 138 -1.40 20.61 -5.22
N SER A 139 -0.15 21.09 -5.23
CA SER A 139 0.66 21.19 -6.44
C SER A 139 1.05 19.82 -7.02
N LEU A 140 1.11 18.79 -6.16
CA LEU A 140 1.33 17.40 -6.57
C LEU A 140 0.04 16.70 -7.04
N GLY A 141 -1.08 17.43 -7.11
CA GLY A 141 -2.36 16.92 -7.60
C GLY A 141 -3.14 16.07 -6.59
N GLU A 142 -2.80 16.13 -5.29
CA GLU A 142 -3.60 15.45 -4.27
C GLU A 142 -4.97 16.11 -4.13
N HIS A 143 -6.03 15.30 -4.26
CA HIS A 143 -7.39 15.81 -4.20
C HIS A 143 -7.69 16.36 -2.78
N PRO A 144 -8.22 17.59 -2.63
CA PRO A 144 -8.48 18.19 -1.32
C PRO A 144 -9.30 17.29 -0.37
N LEU A 145 -10.34 16.62 -0.90
CA LEU A 145 -11.14 15.67 -0.11
C LEU A 145 -10.34 14.46 0.41
N LYS A 146 -9.34 14.00 -0.34
CA LYS A 146 -8.47 12.90 0.12
C LYS A 146 -7.56 13.38 1.26
N ILE A 147 -7.02 14.60 1.15
CA ILE A 147 -6.22 15.22 2.22
C ILE A 147 -7.07 15.34 3.49
N THR A 148 -8.28 15.91 3.39
CA THR A 148 -9.16 16.10 4.56
C THR A 148 -9.62 14.78 5.17
N ALA A 149 -10.00 13.78 4.36
CA ALA A 149 -10.37 12.45 4.85
C ALA A 149 -9.20 11.74 5.56
N THR A 150 -7.99 11.89 5.04
CA THR A 150 -6.77 11.32 5.65
C THR A 150 -6.46 12.01 6.97
N LEU A 151 -6.49 13.34 7.03
CA LEU A 151 -6.33 14.09 8.28
C LEU A 151 -7.37 13.68 9.33
N LEU A 152 -8.64 13.56 8.95
CA LEU A 152 -9.71 13.10 9.82
C LEU A 152 -9.43 11.70 10.39
N THR A 153 -8.91 10.79 9.56
CA THR A 153 -8.52 9.44 9.97
C THR A 153 -7.38 9.46 10.98
N ILE A 154 -6.35 10.28 10.75
CA ILE A 154 -5.20 10.44 11.65
C ILE A 154 -5.68 11.01 13.00
N PHE A 155 -6.47 12.09 13.00
CA PHE A 155 -6.97 12.70 14.23
C PHE A 155 -7.89 11.78 15.02
N ARG A 156 -8.79 11.04 14.36
CA ARG A 156 -9.60 10.00 15.02
C ARG A 156 -8.73 8.94 15.68
N THR A 157 -7.65 8.54 15.03
CA THR A 157 -6.69 7.57 15.58
C THR A 157 -6.00 8.11 16.83
N TRP A 158 -5.54 9.36 16.79
CA TRP A 158 -4.94 10.03 17.97
C TRP A 158 -5.93 10.21 19.12
N LEU A 159 -7.18 10.58 18.83
CA LEU A 159 -8.24 10.71 19.83
C LEU A 159 -8.54 9.37 20.50
N LYS A 160 -8.67 8.30 19.72
CA LYS A 160 -8.84 6.93 20.25
C LYS A 160 -7.67 6.53 21.15
N LEU A 161 -6.43 6.83 20.73
CA LEU A 161 -5.24 6.54 21.52
C LEU A 161 -5.24 7.33 22.84
N LYS A 162 -5.53 8.64 22.79
CA LYS A 162 -5.63 9.49 23.98
C LYS A 162 -6.71 9.00 24.94
N ALA A 163 -7.89 8.63 24.43
CA ALA A 163 -8.97 8.07 25.23
C ALA A 163 -8.57 6.74 25.89
N ALA A 164 -7.90 5.84 25.15
CA ALA A 164 -7.41 4.58 25.70
C ALA A 164 -6.34 4.77 26.79
N LEU A 165 -5.43 5.73 26.61
CA LEU A 165 -4.43 6.08 27.62
C LEU A 165 -5.08 6.64 28.89
N ASN A 166 -6.07 7.52 28.74
CA ASN A 166 -6.81 8.11 29.87
C ASN A 166 -7.66 7.07 30.62
N ALA A 167 -8.19 6.06 29.92
CA ALA A 167 -8.94 4.96 30.51
C ALA A 167 -8.06 3.91 31.22
N GLY A 168 -6.77 4.20 31.41
CA GLY A 168 -5.84 3.29 32.09
C GLY A 168 -5.47 2.03 31.28
N LYS A 169 -5.89 1.93 30.01
CA LYS A 169 -5.47 0.85 29.10
C LYS A 169 -4.05 1.11 28.60
N ARG A 170 -3.08 1.16 29.51
CA ARG A 170 -1.67 1.00 29.15
C ARG A 170 -1.52 -0.41 28.59
N LYS A 171 -0.99 -0.50 27.37
CA LYS A 171 -0.58 -1.78 26.76
C LYS A 171 0.26 -2.52 27.79
N ARG A 172 -0.20 -3.68 28.30
CA ARG A 172 0.66 -4.56 29.11
C ARG A 172 1.87 -4.89 28.22
N PRO A 173 3.10 -4.62 28.66
CA PRO A 173 4.27 -5.10 27.93
C PRO A 173 4.22 -6.63 27.94
N TYR A 174 4.34 -7.23 26.77
CA TYR A 174 4.79 -8.62 26.64
C TYR A 174 6.30 -8.62 26.84
#